data_AF-A0A497A3Z4-F1
#
_entry.id   AF-A0A497A3Z4-F1
#
_cell.length_a   1.000
_cell.length_b   1.000
_cell.length_c   1.000
_cell.angle_alpha   90.00
_cell.angle_beta   90.00
_cell.angle_gamma   90.00
#
_symmetry.space_group_name_H-M   'P 1'
#
loop_
_entity.id
_entity.type
_entity.pdbx_description
1 polymer ?
#
loop_
_entity_poly.entity_id
_entity_poly.type
_entity_poly.pdbx_seq_one_letter_code
_entity_poly.pdbx_strand_id
1 'polypeptide(L)'
;MQDAGQRLLLASCILPLAFLLLFYFYPLFSILTLSFAPEGHFSLAPLEKLFSTPYYVHVLWFTTWQATLSTLLTVGLALPGAYVFARYDFPGKSLVQALTTVPFVLPTIVVALAFTALLGPHGLINLALMGLLGLDRPPLNLQHTLAIILLAHVFYNYALVLRIVGASWANLDPRFAEAARMLGAGRRR
;
A
#
# COMPACT_ATOMS: atom_id res chain seq x y z
N MET A 1 -26.17 -24.44 29.18
CA MET A 1 -25.66 -23.05 29.29
C MET A 1 -24.79 -22.61 28.10
N GLN A 2 -24.04 -23.50 27.43
CA GLN A 2 -23.27 -23.17 26.20
C GLN A 2 -24.15 -22.66 25.03
N ASP A 3 -25.35 -23.22 24.87
CA ASP A 3 -26.23 -22.95 23.71
C ASP A 3 -26.86 -21.54 23.72
N ALA A 4 -27.10 -20.98 24.91
CA ALA A 4 -27.63 -19.62 25.06
C ALA A 4 -26.57 -18.54 24.75
N GLY A 5 -25.31 -18.79 25.12
CA GLY A 5 -24.19 -17.90 24.81
C GLY A 5 -23.91 -17.82 23.31
N GLN A 6 -23.96 -18.97 22.61
CA GLN A 6 -23.81 -19.00 21.14
C GLN A 6 -24.92 -18.24 20.42
N ARG A 7 -26.18 -18.36 20.86
CA ARG A 7 -27.31 -17.61 20.27
C ARG A 7 -27.20 -16.10 20.49
N LEU A 8 -26.72 -15.66 21.65
CA LEU A 8 -26.44 -14.24 21.93
C LEU A 8 -25.30 -13.69 21.08
N LEU A 9 -24.23 -14.47 20.88
CA LEU A 9 -23.13 -14.11 19.98
C LEU A 9 -23.60 -14.02 18.51
N LEU A 10 -24.39 -14.97 18.05
CA LEU A 10 -24.97 -14.95 16.70
C LEU A 10 -25.93 -13.77 16.51
N ALA A 11 -26.78 -13.47 17.50
CA ALA A 11 -27.66 -12.30 17.47
C ALA A 11 -26.87 -10.98 17.41
N SER A 12 -25.73 -10.91 18.10
CA SER A 12 -24.83 -9.75 18.04
C SER A 12 -24.17 -9.58 16.66
N CYS A 13 -24.03 -10.65 15.87
CA CYS A 13 -23.49 -10.58 14.51
C CYS A 13 -24.53 -10.11 13.48
N ILE A 14 -25.83 -10.26 13.76
CA ILE A 14 -26.91 -9.86 12.83
C ILE A 14 -26.87 -8.35 12.58
N LEU A 15 -26.65 -7.54 13.62
CA LEU A 15 -26.66 -6.08 13.51
C LEU A 15 -25.53 -5.53 12.61
N PRO A 16 -24.24 -5.88 12.81
CA PRO A 16 -23.17 -5.52 11.88
C PRO A 16 -23.40 -6.02 10.46
N LEU A 17 -23.94 -7.23 10.31
CA LEU A 17 -24.14 -7.84 9.01
C LEU A 17 -25.29 -7.15 8.24
N ALA A 18 -26.40 -6.84 8.91
CA ALA A 18 -27.48 -6.03 8.37
C ALA A 18 -26.98 -4.63 7.96
N PHE A 19 -26.14 -4.00 8.78
CA PHE A 19 -25.51 -2.72 8.46
C PHE A 19 -24.67 -2.81 7.19
N LEU A 20 -23.78 -3.80 7.06
CA LEU A 20 -22.97 -4.00 5.85
C LEU A 20 -23.84 -4.28 4.63
N LEU A 21 -24.88 -5.11 4.77
CA LEU A 21 -25.81 -5.40 3.68
C LEU A 21 -26.49 -4.12 3.17
N LEU A 22 -26.96 -3.27 4.08
CA LEU A 22 -27.72 -2.07 3.74
C LEU A 22 -26.83 -0.92 3.24
N PHE A 23 -25.66 -0.71 3.84
CA PHE A 23 -24.84 0.48 3.57
C PHE A 23 -23.64 0.23 2.66
N TYR A 24 -23.20 -1.02 2.51
CA TYR A 24 -22.10 -1.37 1.62
C TYR A 24 -22.57 -2.18 0.41
N PHE A 25 -23.23 -3.32 0.64
CA PHE A 25 -23.61 -4.23 -0.45
C PHE A 25 -24.77 -3.68 -1.29
N TYR A 26 -25.76 -3.03 -0.69
CA TYR A 26 -26.88 -2.45 -1.44
C TYR A 26 -26.44 -1.34 -2.41
N PRO A 27 -25.65 -0.32 -2.03
CA PRO A 27 -25.14 0.67 -2.99
C PRO A 27 -24.24 0.04 -4.06
N LEU A 28 -23.38 -0.91 -3.67
CA LEU A 28 -22.51 -1.62 -4.61
C LEU A 28 -23.33 -2.37 -5.67
N PHE A 29 -24.37 -3.10 -5.24
CA PHE A 29 -25.27 -3.78 -6.16
C PHE A 29 -26.05 -2.79 -7.02
N SER A 30 -26.50 -1.67 -6.46
CA SER A 30 -27.20 -0.62 -7.19
C SER A 30 -26.35 -0.04 -8.33
N ILE A 31 -25.06 0.22 -8.08
CA ILE A 31 -24.10 0.69 -9.10
C ILE A 31 -23.89 -0.37 -10.18
N LEU A 32 -23.80 -1.66 -9.80
CA LEU A 32 -23.70 -2.75 -10.77
C LEU A 32 -24.96 -2.84 -11.63
N THR A 33 -26.16 -2.77 -11.04
CA THR A 33 -27.41 -2.79 -11.81
C THR A 33 -27.53 -1.58 -12.73
N LEU A 34 -27.10 -0.38 -12.29
CA LEU A 34 -27.09 0.81 -13.14
C LEU A 34 -26.10 0.66 -14.31
N SER A 35 -24.97 -0.01 -14.09
CA SER A 35 -23.94 -0.24 -15.11
C SER A 35 -24.34 -1.33 -16.11
N PHE A 36 -25.01 -2.40 -15.68
CA PHE A 36 -25.35 -3.55 -16.53
C PHE A 36 -26.78 -3.56 -17.05
N ALA A 37 -27.69 -2.82 -16.42
CA ALA A 37 -29.08 -2.72 -16.82
C ALA A 37 -29.53 -1.24 -16.84
N PRO A 38 -28.91 -0.39 -17.67
CA PRO A 38 -29.39 0.97 -17.85
C PRO A 38 -30.86 0.90 -18.31
N GLU A 39 -31.74 1.59 -17.60
CA GLU A 39 -33.20 1.62 -17.87
C GLU A 39 -33.92 0.27 -17.71
N GLY A 40 -33.30 -0.71 -17.06
CA GLY A 40 -33.90 -2.03 -16.80
C GLY A 40 -33.64 -3.09 -17.88
N HIS A 41 -32.89 -2.75 -18.93
CA HIS A 41 -32.49 -3.69 -19.99
C HIS A 41 -31.05 -4.15 -19.81
N PHE A 42 -30.83 -5.45 -19.60
CA PHE A 42 -29.48 -5.99 -19.49
C PHE A 42 -28.68 -5.73 -20.76
N SER A 43 -27.57 -5.01 -20.63
CA SER A 43 -26.71 -4.58 -21.73
C SER A 43 -25.25 -4.75 -21.35
N LEU A 44 -24.50 -5.42 -22.22
CA LEU A 44 -23.05 -5.55 -22.12
C LEU A 44 -22.30 -4.40 -22.82
N ALA A 45 -23.03 -3.43 -23.42
CA ALA A 45 -22.44 -2.31 -24.13
C ALA A 45 -21.47 -1.46 -23.28
N PRO A 46 -21.69 -1.26 -21.95
CA PRO A 46 -20.72 -0.56 -21.11
C PRO A 46 -19.40 -1.33 -20.93
N LEU A 47 -19.45 -2.66 -20.85
CA LEU A 47 -18.23 -3.49 -20.86
C LEU A 47 -17.52 -3.41 -22.20
N GLU A 48 -18.24 -3.47 -23.31
CA GLU A 48 -17.64 -3.29 -24.63
C GLU A 48 -16.97 -1.91 -24.75
N LYS A 49 -17.64 -0.84 -24.30
CA LYS A 49 -17.05 0.50 -24.24
C LYS A 49 -15.77 0.57 -23.40
N LEU A 50 -15.66 -0.22 -22.33
CA LEU A 50 -14.46 -0.27 -21.49
C LEU A 50 -13.22 -0.73 -22.30
N PHE A 51 -13.39 -1.71 -23.18
CA PHE A 51 -12.31 -2.27 -24.00
C PHE A 51 -12.16 -1.60 -25.37
N SER A 52 -13.24 -1.03 -25.90
CA SER A 52 -13.23 -0.37 -27.20
C SER A 52 -12.80 1.10 -27.13
N THR A 53 -12.87 1.73 -25.95
CA THR A 53 -12.45 3.14 -25.77
C THR A 53 -10.95 3.20 -25.42
N PRO A 54 -10.08 3.77 -26.28
CA PRO A 54 -8.63 3.78 -26.06
C PRO A 54 -8.20 4.43 -24.74
N TYR A 55 -8.92 5.47 -24.30
CA TYR A 55 -8.68 6.15 -23.04
C TYR A 55 -8.82 5.20 -21.83
N TYR A 56 -9.89 4.41 -21.76
CA TYR A 56 -10.10 3.49 -20.64
C TYR A 56 -9.08 2.36 -20.62
N VAL A 57 -8.77 1.78 -21.77
CA VAL A 57 -7.71 0.75 -21.88
C VAL A 57 -6.36 1.32 -21.46
N HIS A 58 -6.03 2.55 -21.87
CA HIS A 58 -4.79 3.20 -21.46
C HIS A 58 -4.72 3.42 -19.95
N VAL A 59 -5.79 3.90 -19.32
CA VAL A 59 -5.84 4.11 -17.86
C VAL A 59 -5.76 2.79 -17.10
N LEU A 60 -6.49 1.76 -17.54
CA LEU A 60 -6.45 0.43 -16.93
C LEU A 60 -5.06 -0.19 -17.03
N TRP A 61 -4.44 -0.12 -18.21
CA TRP A 61 -3.07 -0.60 -18.40
C TRP A 61 -2.10 0.19 -17.53
N PHE A 62 -2.14 1.53 -17.61
CA PHE A 62 -1.26 2.43 -16.85
C PHE A 62 -1.29 2.13 -15.36
N THR A 63 -2.48 2.10 -14.76
CA THR A 63 -2.66 1.84 -13.34
C THR A 63 -2.23 0.43 -12.94
N THR A 64 -2.50 -0.58 -13.77
CA THR A 64 -2.14 -1.98 -13.48
C THR A 64 -0.63 -2.19 -13.48
N TRP A 65 0.07 -1.79 -14.55
CA TRP A 65 1.53 -1.99 -14.61
C TRP A 65 2.24 -1.07 -13.62
N GLN A 66 1.76 0.16 -13.40
CA GLN A 66 2.33 1.08 -12.42
C GLN A 66 2.18 0.56 -10.99
N ALA A 67 1.02 0.01 -10.63
CA ALA A 67 0.81 -0.63 -9.32
C ALA A 67 1.71 -1.85 -9.15
N THR A 68 1.88 -2.65 -10.21
CA THR A 68 2.80 -3.80 -10.21
C THR A 68 4.24 -3.35 -9.97
N LEU A 69 4.71 -2.34 -10.71
CA LEU A 69 6.05 -1.79 -10.53
C LEU A 69 6.24 -1.22 -9.12
N SER A 70 5.26 -0.49 -8.60
CA SER A 70 5.28 0.06 -7.24
C SER A 70 5.39 -1.03 -6.19
N THR A 71 4.66 -2.13 -6.38
CA THR A 71 4.69 -3.29 -5.49
C THR A 71 6.06 -3.95 -5.51
N LEU A 72 6.61 -4.22 -6.69
CA LEU A 72 7.94 -4.81 -6.83
C LEU A 72 9.03 -3.95 -6.21
N LEU A 73 9.02 -2.64 -6.47
CA LEU A 73 9.96 -1.69 -5.87
C LEU A 73 9.83 -1.65 -4.35
N THR A 74 8.59 -1.57 -3.85
CA THR A 74 8.35 -1.55 -2.39
C THR A 74 8.85 -2.83 -1.76
N VAL A 75 8.46 -4.00 -2.26
CA VAL A 75 8.86 -5.30 -1.70
C VAL A 75 10.37 -5.46 -1.76
N GLY A 76 10.99 -5.10 -2.89
CA GLY A 76 12.45 -5.16 -3.06
C GLY A 76 13.21 -4.30 -2.05
N LEU A 77 12.71 -3.10 -1.76
CA LEU A 77 13.33 -2.18 -0.79
C LEU A 77 12.98 -2.53 0.67
N ALA A 78 11.75 -2.97 0.92
CA ALA A 78 11.21 -3.16 2.26
C ALA A 78 11.54 -4.51 2.88
N LEU A 79 11.67 -5.59 2.08
CA LEU A 79 12.01 -6.91 2.62
C LEU A 79 13.37 -6.95 3.34
N PRO A 80 14.45 -6.34 2.82
CA PRO A 80 15.71 -6.23 3.56
C PRO A 80 15.52 -5.49 4.89
N GLY A 81 14.76 -4.38 4.88
CA GLY A 81 14.43 -3.62 6.08
C GLY A 81 13.65 -4.47 7.10
N ALA A 82 12.63 -5.19 6.65
CA ALA A 82 11.82 -6.09 7.46
C ALA A 82 12.64 -7.25 8.04
N TYR A 83 13.57 -7.82 7.27
CA TYR A 83 14.50 -8.85 7.75
C TYR A 83 15.37 -8.32 8.89
N VAL A 84 15.98 -7.15 8.70
CA VAL A 84 16.82 -6.51 9.73
C VAL A 84 15.99 -6.25 10.99
N PHE A 85 14.78 -5.72 10.81
CA PHE A 85 13.85 -5.45 11.91
C PHE A 85 13.43 -6.68 12.69
N ALA A 86 13.22 -7.80 12.01
CA ALA A 86 12.77 -9.05 12.60
C ALA A 86 13.90 -9.79 13.33
N ARG A 87 15.14 -9.69 12.85
CA ARG A 87 16.26 -10.53 13.32
C ARG A 87 17.26 -9.82 14.24
N TYR A 88 17.33 -8.49 14.20
CA TYR A 88 18.33 -7.73 14.95
C TYR A 88 17.68 -6.76 15.92
N ASP A 89 18.31 -6.60 17.08
CA ASP A 89 18.06 -5.52 18.02
C ASP A 89 19.19 -4.50 17.90
N PHE A 90 18.83 -3.27 17.53
CA PHE A 90 19.77 -2.18 17.31
C PHE A 90 19.27 -0.91 18.00
N PRO A 91 20.18 -0.02 18.43
CA PRO A 91 19.80 1.25 19.04
C PRO A 91 18.98 2.08 18.05
N GLY A 92 17.79 2.53 18.45
CA GLY A 92 16.86 3.29 17.60
C GLY A 92 15.80 2.47 16.87
N LYS A 93 15.72 1.14 17.08
CA LYS A 93 14.66 0.27 16.53
C LYS A 93 13.25 0.78 16.85
N SER A 94 13.02 1.24 18.08
CA SER A 94 11.74 1.83 18.52
C SER A 94 11.42 3.15 17.82
N LEU A 95 12.42 4.01 17.58
CA LEU A 95 12.24 5.26 16.85
C LEU A 95 11.82 4.97 15.40
N VAL A 96 12.49 4.02 14.73
CA VAL A 96 12.13 3.66 13.37
C VAL A 96 10.74 3.01 13.31
N GLN A 97 10.34 2.22 14.31
CA GLN A 97 8.95 1.74 14.44
C GLN A 97 7.95 2.88 14.62
N ALA A 98 8.28 3.91 15.41
CA ALA A 98 7.43 5.08 15.54
C ALA A 98 7.31 5.83 14.21
N LEU A 99 8.42 6.02 13.50
CA LEU A 99 8.43 6.69 12.19
C LEU A 99 7.61 5.94 11.14
N THR A 100 7.57 4.61 11.16
CA THR A 100 6.71 3.84 10.23
C THR A 100 5.22 3.98 10.54
N THR A 101 4.82 4.59 11.66
CA THR A 101 3.41 4.92 11.91
C THR A 101 2.97 6.22 11.22
N VAL A 102 3.91 7.11 10.92
CA VAL A 102 3.65 8.45 10.36
C VAL A 102 2.77 8.41 9.10
N PRO A 103 3.02 7.55 8.09
CA PRO A 103 2.20 7.52 6.88
C PRO A 103 0.71 7.20 7.16
N PHE A 104 0.41 6.49 8.23
CA PHE A 104 -0.96 6.06 8.56
C PHE A 104 -1.73 7.09 9.40
N VAL A 105 -1.02 8.04 10.03
CA VAL A 105 -1.63 9.10 10.85
C VAL A 105 -1.79 10.38 10.04
N LEU A 106 -0.90 10.61 9.07
CA LEU A 106 -0.96 11.81 8.24
C LEU A 106 -2.11 11.72 7.21
N PRO A 107 -2.90 12.80 7.05
CA PRO A 107 -3.80 12.92 5.91
C PRO A 107 -3.03 12.85 4.59
N THR A 108 -3.64 12.26 3.56
CA THR A 108 -3.00 12.08 2.25
C THR A 108 -2.50 13.39 1.64
N ILE A 109 -3.25 14.48 1.83
CA ILE A 109 -2.85 15.81 1.35
C ILE A 109 -1.61 16.35 2.07
N VAL A 110 -1.45 16.05 3.37
CA VAL A 110 -0.27 16.48 4.14
C VAL A 110 0.97 15.77 3.63
N VAL A 111 0.86 14.49 3.29
CA VAL A 111 1.97 13.74 2.66
C VAL A 111 2.31 14.32 1.29
N ALA A 112 1.31 14.68 0.46
CA ALA A 112 1.57 15.34 -0.82
C ALA A 112 2.29 16.68 -0.67
N LEU A 113 1.91 17.48 0.33
CA LEU A 113 2.60 18.73 0.67
C LEU A 113 4.03 18.48 1.17
N ALA A 114 4.25 17.46 2.00
CA ALA A 114 5.58 17.08 2.48
C ALA A 114 6.50 16.64 1.31
N PHE A 115 5.99 15.84 0.38
CA PHE A 115 6.70 15.48 -0.84
C PHE A 115 7.01 16.69 -1.71
N THR A 116 6.07 17.63 -1.84
CA THR A 116 6.28 18.87 -2.59
C THR A 116 7.34 19.77 -1.92
N ALA A 117 7.30 19.89 -0.60
CA ALA A 117 8.28 20.64 0.19
C ALA A 117 9.68 20.00 0.17
N LEU A 118 9.77 18.68 -0.04
CA LEU A 118 11.04 17.97 -0.08
C LEU A 118 11.62 17.87 -1.51
N LEU A 119 10.79 17.45 -2.47
CA LEU A 119 11.16 17.04 -3.84
C LEU A 119 10.61 17.96 -4.94
N GLY A 120 9.83 18.99 -4.60
CA GLY A 120 9.34 19.97 -5.56
C GLY A 120 10.46 20.87 -6.13
N PRO A 121 10.18 21.69 -7.14
CA PRO A 121 11.14 22.60 -7.76
C PRO A 121 11.80 23.56 -6.76
N HIS A 122 11.07 23.98 -5.74
CA HIS A 122 11.57 24.80 -4.63
C HIS A 122 11.69 24.01 -3.32
N GLY A 123 11.75 22.68 -3.42
CA GLY A 123 11.87 21.79 -2.27
C GLY A 123 13.29 21.76 -1.70
N LEU A 124 13.41 21.31 -0.46
CA LEU A 124 14.68 21.26 0.29
C LEU A 124 15.81 20.58 -0.49
N ILE A 125 15.52 19.48 -1.20
CA ILE A 125 16.54 18.73 -1.94
C ILE A 125 17.05 19.53 -3.14
N ASN A 126 16.16 20.15 -3.91
CA ASN A 126 16.56 20.97 -5.05
C ASN A 126 17.35 22.19 -4.60
N LEU A 127 16.90 22.88 -3.54
CA LEU A 127 17.61 24.03 -2.99
C LEU A 127 19.01 23.66 -2.48
N ALA A 128 19.14 22.52 -1.79
CA ALA A 128 20.44 22.02 -1.33
C ALA A 128 21.37 21.69 -2.51
N LEU A 129 20.85 21.03 -3.55
CA LEU A 129 21.63 20.71 -4.76
C LEU A 129 22.04 21.96 -5.52
N MET A 130 21.15 22.95 -5.64
CA MET A 130 21.45 24.24 -6.28
C MET A 130 22.55 24.99 -5.54
N GLY A 131 22.49 25.04 -4.21
CA GLY A 131 23.53 25.67 -3.40
C GLY A 131 24.88 24.93 -3.46
N LEU A 132 24.86 23.61 -3.53
CA LEU A 132 26.07 22.79 -3.58
C LEU A 132 26.73 22.77 -4.97
N LEU A 133 25.92 22.87 -6.04
CA LEU A 133 26.38 22.78 -7.43
C LEU A 133 26.43 24.14 -8.14
N GLY A 134 26.01 25.22 -7.49
CA GLY A 134 25.95 26.57 -8.08
C GLY A 134 24.97 26.67 -9.25
N LEU A 135 23.85 25.95 -9.19
CA LEU A 135 22.86 25.92 -10.27
C LEU A 135 21.77 26.98 -10.06
N ASP A 136 21.42 27.70 -11.12
CA ASP A 136 20.33 28.70 -11.10
C ASP A 136 18.93 28.10 -11.24
N ARG A 137 18.85 26.84 -11.65
CA ARG A 137 17.58 26.12 -11.87
C ARG A 137 17.57 24.80 -11.12
N PRO A 138 16.39 24.34 -10.65
CA PRO A 138 16.29 23.07 -9.93
C PRO A 138 16.68 21.90 -10.83
N PRO A 139 17.68 21.09 -10.44
CA PRO A 139 18.14 19.97 -11.26
C PRO A 139 17.15 18.80 -11.31
N LEU A 140 16.29 18.64 -10.29
CA LEU A 140 15.29 17.58 -10.24
C LEU A 140 13.90 18.15 -10.49
N ASN A 141 13.23 17.66 -11.53
CA ASN A 141 11.82 17.94 -11.75
C ASN A 141 11.01 16.64 -11.72
N LEU A 142 10.54 16.28 -10.53
CA LEU A 142 9.73 15.07 -10.33
C LEU A 142 8.23 15.36 -10.36
N GLN A 143 7.80 16.62 -10.49
CA GLN A 143 6.38 16.96 -10.54
C GLN A 143 5.73 16.34 -11.77
N HIS A 144 4.52 15.79 -11.60
CA HIS A 144 3.77 15.12 -12.65
C HIS A 144 4.50 13.93 -13.32
N THR A 145 5.55 13.39 -12.68
CA THR A 145 6.28 12.23 -13.19
C THR A 145 5.82 10.93 -12.54
N LEU A 146 6.11 9.80 -13.20
CA LEU A 146 5.95 8.48 -12.58
C LEU A 146 6.81 8.34 -11.32
N ALA A 147 8.00 8.93 -11.28
CA ALA A 147 8.94 8.76 -10.18
C ALA A 147 8.38 9.24 -8.83
N ILE A 148 7.71 10.40 -8.80
CA ILE A 148 7.10 10.89 -7.55
C ILE A 148 5.94 10.00 -7.08
N ILE A 149 5.19 9.42 -8.03
CA ILE A 149 4.13 8.46 -7.74
C ILE A 149 4.74 7.20 -7.11
N LEU A 150 5.80 6.64 -7.70
CA LEU A 150 6.47 5.44 -7.19
C LEU A 150 7.08 5.69 -5.80
N LEU A 151 7.73 6.84 -5.59
CA LEU A 151 8.31 7.20 -4.29
C LEU A 151 7.23 7.34 -3.21
N ALA A 152 6.09 7.95 -3.53
CA ALA A 152 4.97 8.05 -2.60
C ALA A 152 4.40 6.67 -2.26
N HIS A 153 4.23 5.78 -3.25
CA HIS A 153 3.80 4.40 -3.00
C HIS A 153 4.77 3.64 -2.11
N VAL A 154 6.08 3.74 -2.38
CA VAL A 154 7.10 3.12 -1.54
C VAL A 154 7.02 3.67 -0.12
N PHE A 155 6.86 4.99 0.08
CA PHE A 155 6.74 5.58 1.41
C PHE A 155 5.59 4.97 2.25
N TYR A 156 4.38 4.86 1.68
CA TYR A 156 3.25 4.23 2.38
C TYR A 156 3.45 2.72 2.58
N ASN A 157 3.78 2.02 1.49
CA ASN A 157 3.78 0.56 1.50
C ASN A 157 5.00 -0.04 2.20
N TYR A 158 6.13 0.68 2.29
CA TYR A 158 7.31 0.25 3.03
C TYR A 158 6.98 0.06 4.51
N ALA A 159 6.27 1.02 5.09
CA ALA A 159 5.79 0.93 6.47
C ALA A 159 4.82 -0.25 6.68
N LEU A 160 3.96 -0.52 5.70
CA LEU A 160 3.05 -1.66 5.73
C LEU A 160 3.82 -3.00 5.71
N VAL A 161 4.81 -3.14 4.83
CA VAL A 161 5.63 -4.37 4.73
C VAL A 161 6.41 -4.60 6.02
N LEU A 162 7.01 -3.57 6.61
CA LEU A 162 7.69 -3.67 7.91
C LEU A 162 6.76 -4.15 9.02
N ARG A 163 5.53 -3.63 9.05
CA ARG A 163 4.55 -3.97 10.08
C ARG A 163 3.96 -5.37 9.91
N ILE A 164 3.66 -5.79 8.68
CA ILE A 164 3.07 -7.10 8.40
C ILE A 164 4.16 -8.18 8.37
N VAL A 165 5.13 -8.03 7.46
CA VAL A 165 6.18 -9.05 7.22
C VAL A 165 7.19 -9.06 8.36
N GLY A 166 7.65 -7.88 8.80
CA GLY A 166 8.61 -7.78 9.90
C GLY A 166 8.07 -8.37 11.21
N ALA A 167 6.82 -8.05 11.57
CA ALA A 167 6.18 -8.64 12.76
C ALA A 167 5.95 -10.15 12.61
N SER A 168 5.53 -10.61 11.42
CA SER A 168 5.35 -12.05 11.15
C SER A 168 6.66 -12.81 11.28
N TRP A 169 7.76 -12.28 10.74
CA TRP A 169 9.09 -12.90 10.81
C TRP A 169 9.71 -12.85 12.20
N ALA A 170 9.45 -11.80 12.99
CA ALA A 170 9.91 -11.71 14.37
C ALA A 170 9.29 -12.81 15.25
N ASN A 171 8.07 -13.26 14.91
CA ASN A 171 7.36 -14.33 15.62
C ASN A 171 7.72 -15.75 15.14
N LEU A 172 8.56 -15.91 14.10
CA LEU A 172 8.97 -17.23 13.64
C LEU A 172 9.93 -17.89 14.62
N ASP A 173 9.61 -19.13 15.01
CA ASP A 173 10.45 -19.92 15.90
C ASP A 173 11.87 -20.08 15.32
N PRO A 174 12.92 -19.65 16.05
CA PRO A 174 14.31 -19.80 15.62
C PRO A 174 14.70 -21.25 15.29
N ARG A 175 14.03 -22.24 15.89
CA ARG A 175 14.32 -23.68 15.69
C ARG A 175 14.12 -24.13 14.24
N PHE A 176 13.20 -23.51 13.50
CA PHE A 176 13.06 -23.83 12.06
C PHE A 176 14.31 -23.45 11.27
N ALA A 177 14.93 -22.32 11.59
CA ALA A 177 16.17 -21.90 10.94
C ALA A 177 17.37 -22.76 11.37
N GLU A 178 17.39 -23.24 12.61
CA GLU A 178 18.41 -24.19 13.10
C GLU A 178 18.31 -25.54 12.42
N ALA A 179 17.10 -26.11 12.32
CA ALA A 179 16.85 -27.37 11.62
C ALA A 179 17.25 -27.30 10.14
N ALA A 180 16.93 -26.19 9.46
CA ALA A 180 17.36 -25.97 8.08
C ALA A 180 18.89 -25.96 7.95
N ARG A 181 19.61 -25.27 8.86
CA ARG A 181 21.08 -25.27 8.90
C ARG A 181 21.65 -26.67 9.12
N MET A 182 21.06 -27.48 9.99
CA MET A 182 21.48 -28.87 10.23
C MET A 182 21.29 -29.77 8.99
N LEU A 183 20.29 -29.48 8.16
CA LEU A 183 20.04 -30.14 6.86
C LEU A 183 20.90 -29.58 5.71
N GLY A 184 21.87 -28.72 5.99
CA GLY A 184 22.80 -28.17 5.01
C GLY A 184 22.33 -26.89 4.31
N ALA A 185 21.28 -26.23 4.80
CA ALA A 185 20.91 -24.91 4.30
C ALA A 185 21.93 -23.85 4.73
N GLY A 186 22.54 -23.18 3.75
CA GLY A 186 23.45 -22.05 3.98
C GLY A 186 22.68 -20.78 4.37
N ARG A 187 23.37 -19.72 4.81
CA ARG A 187 22.74 -18.48 5.34
C ARG A 187 21.70 -17.80 4.41
N ARG A 188 21.73 -18.06 3.10
CA ARG A 188 20.80 -17.50 2.09
C ARG A 188 19.67 -18.45 1.68
N ARG A 189 19.67 -19.69 2.16
CA ARG A 189 18.76 -20.78 1.76
C ARG A 189 18.03 -21.31 2.99
#